data_AF-A0A2V8T337-F1
#
_entry.id   AF-A0A2V8T337-F1
#
_cell.length_a   1.000
_cell.length_b   1.000
_cell.length_c   1.000
_cell.angle_alpha   90.00
_cell.angle_beta   90.00
_cell.angle_gamma   90.00
#
_symmetry.space_group_name_H-M   'P 1'
#
loop_
_entity.id
_entity.type
_entity.pdbx_description
1 polymer ?
#
loop_
_entity_poly.entity_id
_entity_poly.type
_entity_poly.pdbx_seq_one_letter_code
_entity_poly.pdbx_strand_id
1 'polypeptide(L)'
;MTIFGKPLSEYLRFAKVFLLSIAVVGVARLGLSLAGIENAKVKWLSISIVALVGLVYYSIRVHTSGFGSYKQLLVLIVIQSIVAQSIIIAGIVIAIVTRRDNIFSAPEYSGGGDGKTWLHAGAHLLFGVIVGSLLAWLIGSVIMFVTKKAVRRDTAPA
;
A
#
# COMPACT_ATOMS: atom_id res chain seq x y z
N MET A 1 10.19 -0.54 -19.84
CA MET A 1 9.01 -1.43 -19.69
C MET A 1 7.74 -0.60 -19.75
N THR A 2 6.76 -1.04 -20.54
CA THR A 2 5.45 -0.40 -20.71
C THR A 2 4.36 -1.31 -20.15
N ILE A 3 3.39 -0.74 -19.43
CA ILE A 3 2.25 -1.45 -18.83
C ILE A 3 0.98 -0.71 -19.18
N PHE A 4 0.04 -1.39 -19.85
CA PHE A 4 -1.22 -0.81 -20.34
C PHE A 4 -1.03 0.53 -21.09
N GLY A 5 -0.04 0.57 -21.98
CA GLY A 5 0.21 1.74 -22.84
C GLY A 5 0.96 2.90 -22.19
N LYS A 6 1.42 2.77 -20.94
CA LYS A 6 2.26 3.78 -20.27
C LYS A 6 3.59 3.20 -19.77
N PRO A 7 4.69 3.94 -19.85
CA PRO A 7 5.97 3.51 -19.27
C PRO A 7 5.85 3.42 -17.74
N LEU A 8 6.54 2.47 -17.12
CA LEU A 8 6.55 2.29 -15.66
C LEU A 8 6.94 3.59 -14.92
N SER A 9 7.86 4.38 -15.49
CA SER A 9 8.31 5.66 -14.94
C SER A 9 7.19 6.70 -14.83
N GLU A 10 6.17 6.67 -15.70
CA GLU A 10 5.00 7.54 -15.58
C GLU A 10 4.16 7.16 -14.36
N TYR A 11 3.95 5.86 -14.11
CA TYR A 11 3.26 5.41 -12.90
C TYR A 11 4.02 5.81 -11.64
N LEU A 12 5.33 5.60 -11.61
CA LEU A 12 6.16 5.98 -10.45
C LEU A 12 6.13 7.50 -10.21
N ARG A 13 6.18 8.30 -11.26
CA ARG A 13 6.09 9.77 -11.16
C ARG A 13 4.71 10.20 -10.63
N PHE A 14 3.64 9.62 -11.15
CA PHE A 14 2.28 9.90 -10.72
C PHE A 14 2.00 9.44 -9.28
N ALA A 15 2.60 8.31 -8.88
CA ALA A 15 2.49 7.71 -7.56
C ALA A 15 3.42 8.35 -6.50
N LYS A 16 4.39 9.19 -6.93
CA LYS A 16 5.60 9.55 -6.16
C LYS A 16 5.33 9.95 -4.72
N VAL A 17 4.36 10.83 -4.49
CA VAL A 17 4.06 11.36 -3.15
C VAL A 17 3.70 10.22 -2.20
N PHE A 18 2.76 9.36 -2.57
CA PHE A 18 2.34 8.25 -1.73
C PHE A 18 3.40 7.16 -1.60
N LEU A 19 4.20 6.90 -2.65
CA LEU A 19 5.31 5.95 -2.54
C LEU A 19 6.35 6.43 -1.53
N LEU A 20 6.70 7.72 -1.57
CA LEU A 20 7.61 8.32 -0.59
C LEU A 20 7.00 8.32 0.81
N SER A 21 5.72 8.65 0.95
CA SER A 21 5.03 8.60 2.25
C SER A 21 5.02 7.18 2.85
N ILE A 22 4.72 6.15 2.04
CA ILE A 22 4.78 4.74 2.48
C ILE A 22 6.20 4.39 2.92
N ALA A 23 7.20 4.75 2.12
CA ALA A 23 8.60 4.47 2.43
C ALA A 23 9.04 5.14 3.74
N VAL A 24 8.79 6.44 3.88
CA VAL A 24 9.17 7.20 5.09
C VAL A 24 8.45 6.67 6.31
N VAL A 25 7.13 6.51 6.26
CA VAL A 25 6.34 6.01 7.40
C VAL A 25 6.76 4.59 7.77
N GLY A 26 6.94 3.71 6.78
CA GLY A 26 7.32 2.32 7.04
C GLY A 26 8.73 2.16 7.60
N VAL A 27 9.71 2.86 7.04
CA VAL A 27 11.09 2.83 7.53
C VAL A 27 11.20 3.49 8.91
N ALA A 28 10.53 4.61 9.14
CA ALA A 28 10.50 5.25 10.47
C ALA A 28 9.85 4.32 11.51
N ARG A 29 8.72 3.69 11.16
CA ARG A 29 8.03 2.71 12.01
C ARG A 29 8.95 1.54 12.37
N LEU A 30 9.66 0.99 11.39
CA LEU A 30 10.64 -0.09 11.60
C LEU A 30 11.77 0.39 12.51
N GLY A 31 12.40 1.52 12.19
CA GLY A 31 13.55 2.06 12.91
C GLY A 31 13.25 2.35 14.37
N LEU A 32 12.09 2.96 14.67
CA LEU A 32 11.67 3.22 16.05
C LEU A 32 11.46 1.92 16.84
N SER A 33 10.86 0.90 16.22
CA SER A 33 10.68 -0.39 16.86
C SER A 33 12.01 -1.10 17.13
N LEU A 34 12.94 -1.06 16.17
CA LEU A 34 14.30 -1.60 16.35
C LEU A 34 15.11 -0.84 17.41
N ALA A 35 14.83 0.45 17.61
CA ALA A 35 15.39 1.27 18.69
C ALA A 35 14.76 0.98 20.07
N GLY A 36 13.83 0.03 20.18
CA GLY A 36 13.20 -0.37 21.43
C GLY A 36 12.02 0.52 21.86
N ILE A 37 11.52 1.40 20.98
CA ILE A 37 10.31 2.18 21.29
C ILE A 37 9.08 1.26 21.27
N GLU A 38 8.27 1.37 22.32
CA GLU A 38 7.07 0.56 22.54
C GLU A 38 6.08 0.61 21.35
N ASN A 39 5.55 -0.56 20.98
CA ASN A 39 4.59 -0.69 19.88
C ASN A 39 3.35 0.20 20.06
N ALA A 40 2.93 0.47 21.30
CA ALA A 40 1.80 1.36 21.61
C ALA A 40 2.01 2.80 21.10
N LYS A 41 3.25 3.26 20.99
CA LYS A 41 3.62 4.57 20.45
C LYS A 41 3.87 4.49 18.94
N VAL A 42 4.59 3.46 18.50
CA VAL A 42 4.99 3.30 17.10
C VAL A 42 3.79 2.99 16.18
N LYS A 43 2.72 2.37 16.69
CA LYS A 43 1.52 2.00 15.90
C LYS A 43 0.87 3.15 15.12
N TRP A 44 1.02 4.39 15.60
CA TRP A 44 0.45 5.57 14.97
C TRP A 44 1.12 5.90 13.62
N LEU A 45 2.34 5.41 13.39
CA LEU A 45 2.98 5.41 12.07
C LEU A 45 2.45 4.22 11.24
N SER A 46 1.28 4.41 10.63
CA SER A 46 0.58 3.32 9.94
C SER A 46 0.72 3.39 8.42
N ILE A 47 1.47 2.44 7.85
CA ILE A 47 1.55 2.22 6.40
C ILE A 47 0.15 1.97 5.82
N SER A 48 -0.70 1.23 6.53
CA SER A 48 -2.05 0.89 6.10
C SER A 48 -2.92 2.14 5.92
N ILE A 49 -2.83 3.12 6.84
CA ILE A 49 -3.57 4.38 6.70
C ILE A 49 -3.08 5.14 5.47
N VAL A 50 -1.77 5.26 5.26
CA VAL A 50 -1.21 5.94 4.08
C VAL A 50 -1.67 5.25 2.78
N ALA A 51 -1.66 3.92 2.75
CA ALA A 51 -2.12 3.15 1.60
C ALA A 51 -3.62 3.32 1.35
N LEU A 52 -4.46 3.36 2.39
CA LEU A 52 -5.90 3.62 2.27
C LEU A 52 -6.20 5.02 1.72
N VAL A 53 -5.51 6.04 2.23
CA VAL A 53 -5.62 7.41 1.69
C VAL A 53 -5.18 7.44 0.23
N GLY A 54 -4.09 6.75 -0.12
CA GLY A 54 -3.62 6.62 -1.50
C GLY A 54 -4.63 5.91 -2.41
N LEU A 55 -5.28 4.85 -1.93
CA LEU A 55 -6.34 4.14 -2.65
C LEU A 55 -7.48 5.10 -3.01
N VAL A 56 -8.03 5.83 -2.03
CA VAL A 56 -9.11 6.79 -2.27
C VAL A 56 -8.65 7.89 -3.22
N TYR A 57 -7.48 8.48 -2.96
CA TYR A 57 -6.90 9.54 -3.79
C TYR A 57 -6.75 9.10 -5.25
N TYR A 58 -6.12 7.96 -5.52
CA TYR A 58 -5.87 7.51 -6.90
C TYR A 58 -7.13 6.99 -7.59
N SER A 59 -8.10 6.45 -6.85
CA SER A 59 -9.41 6.09 -7.42
C SER A 59 -10.11 7.29 -8.06
N ILE A 60 -9.90 8.49 -7.52
CA ILE A 60 -10.42 9.74 -8.07
C ILE A 60 -9.43 10.34 -9.07
N ARG A 61 -8.17 10.51 -8.67
CA ARG A 61 -7.18 11.28 -9.43
C ARG A 61 -6.88 10.67 -10.79
N VAL A 62 -6.90 9.33 -10.92
CA VAL A 62 -6.63 8.66 -12.21
C VAL A 62 -7.58 9.13 -13.31
N HIS A 63 -8.87 9.30 -13.01
CA HIS A 63 -9.83 9.73 -14.03
C HIS A 63 -9.94 11.25 -14.17
N THR A 64 -9.77 12.01 -13.08
CA THR A 64 -9.85 13.49 -13.13
C THR A 64 -8.60 14.15 -13.71
N SER A 65 -7.47 13.44 -13.79
CA SER A 65 -6.24 13.93 -14.42
C SER A 65 -6.09 13.52 -15.89
N GLY A 66 -6.98 12.67 -16.41
CA GLY A 66 -6.76 12.00 -17.69
C GLY A 66 -5.65 10.94 -17.66
N PHE A 67 -5.10 10.58 -16.49
CA PHE A 67 -4.02 9.60 -16.39
C PHE A 67 -4.42 8.21 -16.89
N GLY A 68 -5.69 7.81 -16.72
CA GLY A 68 -6.19 6.61 -17.37
C GLY A 68 -7.48 6.06 -16.81
N SER A 69 -7.56 4.73 -16.81
CA SER A 69 -8.76 3.94 -16.51
C SER A 69 -8.53 2.98 -15.35
N TYR A 70 -9.48 2.06 -15.13
CA TYR A 70 -9.39 1.02 -14.12
C TYR A 70 -8.11 0.18 -14.22
N LYS A 71 -7.56 -0.04 -15.43
CA LYS A 71 -6.30 -0.79 -15.61
C LYS A 71 -5.11 -0.04 -15.02
N GLN A 72 -5.05 1.28 -15.18
CA GLN A 72 -4.00 2.12 -14.60
C GLN A 72 -4.13 2.19 -13.08
N LEU A 73 -5.36 2.21 -12.56
CA LEU A 73 -5.61 2.14 -11.12
C LEU A 73 -5.03 0.85 -10.51
N LEU A 74 -5.23 -0.30 -11.15
CA LEU A 74 -4.65 -1.57 -10.70
C LEU A 74 -3.13 -1.49 -10.57
N VAL A 75 -2.45 -0.95 -11.58
CA VAL A 75 -0.98 -0.81 -11.57
C VAL A 75 -0.51 0.08 -10.42
N LEU A 76 -1.18 1.22 -10.18
CA LEU A 76 -0.83 2.11 -9.06
C LEU A 76 -0.98 1.41 -7.71
N ILE A 77 -2.08 0.67 -7.51
CA ILE A 77 -2.33 -0.08 -6.27
C ILE A 77 -1.27 -1.17 -6.07
N VAL A 78 -0.94 -1.93 -7.12
CA VAL A 78 0.11 -2.96 -7.06
C VAL A 78 1.46 -2.35 -6.71
N ILE A 79 1.85 -1.22 -7.32
CA ILE A 79 3.12 -0.55 -7.00
C ILE A 79 3.13 -0.08 -5.54
N GLN A 80 2.05 0.52 -5.04
CA GLN A 80 1.94 0.90 -3.63
C GLN A 80 2.06 -0.31 -2.70
N SER A 81 1.40 -1.42 -3.05
CA SER A 81 1.46 -2.66 -2.28
C SER A 81 2.88 -3.22 -2.27
N ILE A 82 3.55 -3.30 -3.41
CA ILE A 82 4.95 -3.78 -3.49
C ILE A 82 5.85 -2.98 -2.54
N VAL A 83 5.79 -1.65 -2.55
CA VAL A 83 6.61 -0.83 -1.65
C VAL A 83 6.28 -1.10 -0.17
N ALA A 84 5.00 -1.12 0.19
CA ALA A 84 4.56 -1.38 1.56
C ALA A 84 4.99 -2.77 2.04
N GLN A 85 4.68 -3.81 1.26
CA GLN A 85 4.98 -5.20 1.61
C GLN A 85 6.49 -5.46 1.65
N SER A 86 7.29 -4.80 0.81
CA SER A 86 8.76 -4.95 0.84
C SER A 86 9.34 -4.52 2.20
N ILE A 87 8.83 -3.43 2.77
CA ILE A 87 9.27 -2.94 4.09
C ILE A 87 8.84 -3.91 5.19
N ILE A 88 7.61 -4.40 5.13
CA ILE A 88 7.07 -5.35 6.11
C ILE A 88 7.85 -6.66 6.08
N ILE A 89 8.06 -7.22 4.88
CA ILE A 89 8.86 -8.44 4.67
C ILE A 89 10.28 -8.24 5.18
N ALA A 90 10.93 -7.11 4.89
CA ALA A 90 12.26 -6.82 5.41
C ALA A 90 12.27 -6.79 6.94
N GLY A 91 11.27 -6.17 7.57
CA GLY A 91 11.10 -6.18 9.04
C GLY A 91 10.97 -7.60 9.60
N ILE A 92 10.15 -8.45 8.98
CA ILE A 92 9.98 -9.85 9.40
C ILE A 92 11.30 -10.63 9.23
N VAL A 93 12.00 -10.44 8.11
CA VAL A 93 13.31 -11.09 7.86
C VAL A 93 14.34 -10.67 8.91
N ILE A 94 14.42 -9.38 9.26
CA ILE A 94 15.28 -8.90 10.34
C ILE A 94 14.92 -9.60 11.66
N ALA A 95 13.63 -9.75 11.96
CA ALA A 95 13.19 -10.40 13.19
C ALA A 95 13.55 -11.90 13.22
N ILE A 96 13.43 -12.60 12.09
CA ILE A 96 13.85 -14.00 11.92
C ILE A 96 15.36 -14.14 12.21
N VAL A 97 16.18 -13.31 11.56
CA VAL A 97 17.64 -13.41 11.65
C VAL A 97 18.15 -13.03 13.04
N THR A 98 17.59 -11.97 13.63
CA THR A 98 18.02 -11.48 14.96
C THR A 98 17.37 -12.23 16.13
N ARG A 99 16.34 -13.04 15.86
CA ARG A 99 15.49 -13.68 16.88
C ARG A 99 14.83 -12.68 17.84
N ARG A 100 14.69 -11.42 17.43
CA ARG A 100 14.09 -10.34 18.21
C ARG A 100 12.90 -9.77 17.48
N ASP A 101 11.80 -9.58 18.20
CA ASP A 101 10.62 -8.98 17.61
C ASP A 101 10.81 -7.50 17.27
N ASN A 102 10.15 -7.11 16.20
CA ASN A 102 9.83 -5.71 15.92
C ASN A 102 8.34 -5.61 15.62
N ILE A 103 7.88 -4.40 15.32
CA ILE A 103 6.47 -4.12 15.11
C ILE A 103 5.80 -4.92 13.99
N PHE A 104 6.56 -5.47 13.03
CA PHE A 104 6.01 -6.30 11.96
C PHE A 104 5.99 -7.79 12.28
N SER A 105 6.65 -8.23 13.36
CA SER A 105 6.64 -9.63 13.80
C SER A 105 5.98 -9.83 15.17
N ALA A 106 5.63 -8.74 15.87
CA ALA A 106 5.06 -8.80 17.20
C ALA A 106 3.67 -9.48 17.18
N PRO A 107 3.32 -10.28 18.21
CA PRO A 107 2.09 -11.08 18.25
C PRO A 107 0.81 -10.32 17.93
N GLU A 108 0.69 -9.07 18.40
CA GLU A 108 -0.48 -8.23 18.14
C GLU A 108 -0.66 -7.84 16.65
N TYR A 109 0.36 -8.01 15.83
CA TYR A 109 0.34 -7.80 14.38
C TYR A 109 0.48 -9.09 13.56
N SER A 110 0.58 -10.25 14.22
CA SER A 110 0.73 -11.58 13.60
C SER A 110 -0.36 -12.58 14.05
N GLY A 111 -1.56 -12.08 14.38
CA GLY A 111 -2.70 -12.93 14.76
C GLY A 111 -2.54 -13.64 16.10
N GLY A 112 -1.73 -13.08 17.02
CA GLY A 112 -1.47 -13.61 18.35
C GLY A 112 -0.36 -14.67 18.42
N GLY A 113 0.18 -15.11 17.28
CA GLY A 113 1.27 -16.08 17.21
C GLY A 113 2.65 -15.47 17.00
N ASP A 114 3.69 -16.30 16.94
CA ASP A 114 5.04 -15.86 16.58
C ASP A 114 5.09 -15.37 15.11
N GLY A 115 5.30 -14.07 14.92
CA GLY A 115 5.39 -13.46 13.60
C GLY A 115 6.76 -13.62 12.91
N LYS A 116 7.76 -14.21 13.55
CA LYS A 116 9.12 -14.38 13.03
C LYS A 116 9.25 -15.65 12.19
N THR A 117 8.39 -15.81 11.19
CA THR A 117 8.35 -17.02 10.36
C THR A 117 8.44 -16.71 8.86
N TRP A 118 9.06 -17.63 8.11
CA TRP A 118 9.09 -17.55 6.65
C TRP A 118 7.69 -17.64 6.04
N LEU A 119 6.77 -18.36 6.69
CA LEU A 119 5.37 -18.40 6.28
C LEU A 119 4.71 -17.02 6.39
N HIS A 120 4.95 -16.29 7.49
CA HIS A 120 4.43 -14.94 7.65
C HIS A 120 5.00 -13.99 6.59
N ALA A 121 6.32 -14.01 6.36
CA ALA A 121 6.94 -13.24 5.30
C ALA A 121 6.37 -13.58 3.90
N GLY A 122 6.20 -14.87 3.60
CA GLY A 122 5.61 -15.35 2.36
C GLY A 122 4.14 -14.96 2.18
N ALA A 123 3.37 -14.91 3.27
CA ALA A 123 1.97 -14.48 3.25
C ALA A 123 1.84 -13.03 2.75
N HIS A 124 2.81 -12.15 3.02
CA HIS A 124 2.80 -10.79 2.48
C HIS A 124 2.99 -10.73 0.95
N LEU A 125 3.65 -11.70 0.34
CA LEU A 125 3.76 -11.79 -1.11
C LEU A 125 2.42 -12.18 -1.73
N LEU A 126 1.81 -13.27 -1.26
CA LEU A 126 0.55 -13.76 -1.83
C LEU A 126 -0.65 -12.90 -1.40
N PHE A 127 -0.90 -12.79 -0.09
CA PHE A 127 -2.07 -12.09 0.41
C PHE A 127 -1.89 -10.57 0.38
N GLY A 128 -0.68 -10.08 0.67
CA GLY A 128 -0.42 -8.64 0.66
C GLY A 128 -0.35 -8.05 -0.75
N VAL A 129 0.53 -8.58 -1.61
CA VAL A 129 0.72 -8.02 -2.96
C VAL A 129 -0.38 -8.46 -3.92
N ILE A 130 -0.75 -9.75 -3.97
CA ILE A 130 -1.69 -10.23 -4.98
C ILE A 130 -3.14 -10.01 -4.52
N VAL A 131 -3.58 -10.73 -3.49
CA VAL A 131 -4.99 -10.69 -3.06
C VAL A 131 -5.39 -9.29 -2.59
N GLY A 132 -4.55 -8.66 -1.76
CA GLY A 132 -4.77 -7.32 -1.24
C GLY A 132 -4.89 -6.27 -2.33
N SER A 133 -4.04 -6.31 -3.36
CA SER A 133 -4.14 -5.37 -4.48
C SER A 133 -5.39 -5.58 -5.32
N LEU A 134 -5.83 -6.82 -5.54
CA LEU A 134 -7.05 -7.10 -6.28
C LEU A 134 -8.30 -6.62 -5.54
N LEU A 135 -8.36 -6.85 -4.22
CA LEU A 135 -9.46 -6.35 -3.39
C LEU A 135 -9.48 -4.82 -3.33
N ALA A 136 -8.32 -4.20 -3.11
CA ALA A 136 -8.20 -2.74 -3.13
C ALA A 136 -8.57 -2.17 -4.51
N TRP A 137 -8.19 -2.84 -5.60
CA TRP A 137 -8.56 -2.43 -6.94
C TRP A 137 -10.06 -2.54 -7.20
N LEU A 138 -10.72 -3.58 -6.71
CA LEU A 138 -12.17 -3.71 -6.79
C LEU A 138 -12.86 -2.54 -6.07
N ILE A 139 -12.46 -2.25 -4.83
CA ILE A 139 -12.98 -1.13 -4.04
C ILE A 139 -12.73 0.20 -4.76
N GLY A 140 -11.49 0.43 -5.21
CA GLY A 140 -11.11 1.65 -5.93
C GLY A 140 -11.84 1.82 -7.26
N SER A 141 -12.16 0.72 -7.94
CA SER A 141 -12.96 0.73 -9.17
C SER A 141 -14.39 1.17 -8.89
N VAL A 142 -14.99 0.73 -7.78
CA VAL A 142 -16.31 1.21 -7.35
C VAL A 142 -16.26 2.71 -7.05
N ILE A 143 -15.26 3.19 -6.31
CA ILE A 143 -15.08 4.62 -6.02
C ILE A 143 -14.97 5.40 -7.33
N MET A 144 -14.08 4.98 -8.23
CA MET A 144 -13.88 5.63 -9.52
C MET A 144 -15.15 5.66 -10.37
N PHE A 145 -15.95 4.60 -10.35
CA PHE A 145 -17.23 4.56 -11.07
C PHE A 145 -18.19 5.62 -10.54
N VAL A 146 -18.35 5.70 -9.22
CA VAL A 146 -19.23 6.68 -8.57
C VAL A 146 -18.76 8.10 -8.87
N THR A 147 -17.47 8.40 -8.73
CA THR A 147 -16.93 9.75 -8.97
C THR A 147 -16.97 10.15 -10.43
N LYS A 148 -16.76 9.22 -11.37
CA LYS A 148 -17.00 9.47 -12.81
C LYS A 148 -18.45 9.82 -13.10
N LYS A 149 -19.39 9.10 -12.47
CA LYS A 149 -20.83 9.36 -12.66
C LYS A 149 -21.23 10.72 -12.10
N ALA A 150 -20.70 11.10 -10.93
CA ALA A 150 -20.93 12.41 -10.34
C ALA A 150 -20.44 13.54 -11.25
N VAL A 151 -19.17 13.51 -11.68
CA VAL A 151 -18.60 14.55 -12.56
C VAL A 151 -19.37 14.69 -13.87
N ARG A 152 -19.83 13.58 -14.47
CA ARG A 152 -20.62 13.63 -15.71
C ARG A 152 -21.96 14.35 -15.53
N ARG A 153 -22.62 14.18 -14.37
CA ARG A 153 -23.88 14.86 -14.07
C ARG A 153 -23.70 16.36 -13.98
N ASP A 154 -22.63 16.81 -13.33
CA ASP A 154 -22.32 18.24 -13.18
C ASP A 154 -22.04 18.95 -14.50
N THR A 155 -21.61 18.20 -15.54
CA THR A 155 -21.31 18.72 -16.88
C THR A 155 -22.47 18.60 -17.88
N ALA A 156 -23.60 18.00 -17.51
CA ALA A 156 -24.75 17.86 -18.41
C ALA A 156 -25.57 19.17 -18.45
N PRO A 157 -26.00 19.67 -19.63
CA PRO A 157 -26.91 20.80 -19.71
C PRO A 157 -28.26 20.47 -19.07
N ALA A 158 -28.84 21.44 -18.37
CA ALA A 158 -30.13 21.35 -17.67
C ALA A 158 -31.32 21.18 -18.64
#